data_AF-C1MX99-F1
#
_entry.id   AF-C1MX99-F1
#
_cell.length_a   1.000
_cell.length_b   1.000
_cell.length_c   1.000
_cell.angle_alpha   90.00
_cell.angle_beta   90.00
_cell.angle_gamma   90.00
#
_symmetry.space_group_name_H-M   'P 1'
#
loop_
_entity.id
_entity.type
_entity.pdbx_description
1 polymer ?
#
loop_
_entity_poly.entity_id
_entity_poly.type
_entity_poly.pdbx_seq_one_letter_code
_entity_poly.pdbx_strand_id
1 'polypeptide(L)'
;MWRAAAKLDACHVCGEEAPDHWRADDEILFCDGCDVQVHVSCYGLEGVPEGEWLCVGCSDGVDAGKVSKGEFGVCALCPQPGGALARVDPPSGWDVSWETPGTHAHIACAECLPEV
;
A
#
# COMPACT_ATOMS: atom_id res chain seq x y z
N MET A 1 -12.41 5.67 -31.29
CA MET A 1 -11.91 4.46 -30.61
C MET A 1 -10.84 4.91 -29.63
N TRP A 2 -11.21 5.29 -28.41
CA TRP A 2 -10.25 5.74 -27.41
C TRP A 2 -9.70 4.47 -26.76
N ARG A 3 -8.43 4.15 -27.04
CA ARG A 3 -7.75 3.02 -26.40
C ARG A 3 -7.52 3.42 -24.94
N ALA A 4 -7.91 2.55 -24.03
CA ALA A 4 -7.62 2.64 -22.61
C ALA A 4 -6.16 3.08 -22.42
N ALA A 5 -5.95 4.16 -21.67
CA ALA A 5 -4.62 4.52 -21.22
C ALA A 5 -4.07 3.32 -20.44
N ALA A 6 -2.94 2.79 -20.91
CA ALA A 6 -2.17 1.82 -20.16
C ALA A 6 -1.87 2.41 -18.78
N LYS A 7 -1.92 1.57 -17.74
CA LYS A 7 -1.52 1.87 -16.35
C LYS A 7 -0.44 2.96 -16.32
N LEU A 8 -0.79 4.15 -15.85
CA LEU A 8 0.22 5.10 -15.42
C LEU A 8 0.82 4.53 -14.14
N ASP A 9 2.14 4.55 -14.03
CA ASP A 9 2.85 4.10 -12.83
C ASP A 9 2.69 5.16 -11.74
N ALA A 10 1.54 5.13 -11.05
CA ALA A 10 1.18 6.09 -10.02
C ALA A 10 1.32 5.45 -8.63
N CYS A 11 1.82 6.23 -7.68
CA CYS A 11 1.94 5.83 -6.30
C CYS A 11 0.57 5.52 -5.70
N HIS A 12 0.39 4.31 -5.14
CA HIS A 12 -0.88 3.89 -4.50
C HIS A 12 -1.20 4.66 -3.20
N VAL A 13 -0.26 5.45 -2.69
CA VAL A 13 -0.46 6.27 -1.48
C VAL A 13 -0.95 7.67 -1.84
N CYS A 14 -0.19 8.43 -2.64
CA CYS A 14 -0.54 9.81 -2.99
C CYS A 14 -1.33 9.95 -4.30
N GLY A 15 -1.34 8.92 -5.16
CA GLY A 15 -2.01 8.95 -6.46
C GLY A 15 -1.26 9.69 -7.56
N GLU A 16 -0.05 10.19 -7.28
CA GLU A 16 0.77 10.95 -8.24
C GLU A 16 1.77 10.03 -8.98
N GLU A 17 2.10 10.39 -10.21
CA GLU A 17 3.09 9.70 -11.08
C GLU A 17 4.50 10.29 -10.97
N ALA A 18 4.61 11.51 -10.46
CA ALA A 18 5.88 12.24 -10.40
C ALA A 18 6.48 12.14 -8.99
N PRO A 19 7.82 12.00 -8.86
CA PRO A 19 8.50 12.24 -7.60
C PRO A 19 8.13 13.63 -7.08
N ASP A 20 7.96 13.75 -5.76
CA ASP A 20 7.61 15.02 -5.15
C ASP A 20 8.58 16.12 -5.60
N HIS A 21 8.03 17.26 -6.03
CA HIS A 21 8.79 18.38 -6.62
C HIS A 21 9.88 18.97 -5.68
N TRP A 22 9.92 18.51 -4.42
CA TRP A 22 10.83 18.92 -3.35
C TRP A 22 11.87 17.85 -2.96
N ARG A 23 11.72 16.60 -3.41
CA ARG A 23 12.67 15.50 -3.14
C ARG A 23 13.01 14.77 -4.44
N ALA A 24 14.21 15.03 -4.95
CA ALA A 24 14.71 14.39 -6.16
C ALA A 24 15.00 12.89 -5.98
N ASP A 25 15.10 12.43 -4.74
CA ASP A 25 15.28 11.03 -4.32
C ASP A 25 13.97 10.25 -4.16
N ASP A 26 12.82 10.87 -4.44
CA ASP A 26 11.50 10.26 -4.17
C ASP A 26 11.00 9.36 -5.31
N GLU A 27 11.81 8.36 -5.66
CA GLU A 27 11.51 7.43 -6.74
C GLU A 27 10.33 6.49 -6.40
N ILE A 28 9.66 5.96 -7.43
CA ILE A 28 8.62 4.94 -7.26
C ILE A 28 9.29 3.56 -7.13
N LEU A 29 9.03 2.89 -6.02
CA LEU A 29 9.38 1.50 -5.76
C LEU A 29 8.25 0.56 -6.15
N PHE A 30 8.66 -0.60 -6.66
CA PHE A 30 7.78 -1.71 -7.00
C PHE A 30 8.07 -2.89 -6.08
N CYS A 31 7.03 -3.44 -5.46
CA CYS A 31 7.17 -4.64 -4.65
C CYS A 31 7.31 -5.87 -5.56
N ASP A 32 8.37 -6.66 -5.36
CA ASP A 32 8.62 -7.89 -6.13
C ASP A 32 7.56 -9.00 -5.89
N GLY A 33 6.76 -8.89 -4.81
CA GLY A 33 5.76 -9.88 -4.44
C GLY A 33 4.33 -9.58 -4.91
N CYS A 34 3.94 -8.30 -5.05
CA CYS A 34 2.57 -7.91 -5.38
C CYS A 34 2.45 -6.75 -6.38
N ASP A 35 3.55 -6.29 -6.97
CA ASP A 35 3.61 -5.18 -7.93
C ASP A 35 3.01 -3.86 -7.39
N VAL A 36 2.90 -3.70 -6.06
CA VAL A 36 2.45 -2.43 -5.49
C VAL A 36 3.50 -1.36 -5.77
N GLN A 37 3.00 -0.18 -6.17
CA GLN A 37 3.81 0.97 -6.56
C GLN A 37 3.67 2.06 -5.50
N VAL A 38 4.79 2.49 -4.91
CA VAL A 38 4.81 3.51 -3.86
C VAL A 38 6.05 4.39 -4.00
N HIS A 39 5.93 5.68 -3.71
CA HIS A 39 7.11 6.50 -3.53
C HIS A 39 7.88 6.06 -2.28
N VAL A 40 9.21 6.16 -2.32
CA VAL A 40 10.10 5.92 -1.17
C VAL A 40 9.63 6.70 0.06
N SER A 41 9.33 7.99 -0.11
CA SER A 41 8.87 8.87 0.97
C SER A 41 7.46 8.50 1.47
N CYS A 42 6.55 8.18 0.55
CA CYS A 42 5.17 7.79 0.86
C CYS A 42 5.10 6.46 1.62
N TYR A 43 6.11 5.60 1.47
CA TYR A 43 6.25 4.37 2.23
C TYR A 43 7.04 4.54 3.54
N GLY A 44 7.56 5.74 3.81
CA GLY A 44 8.35 6.06 5.00
C GLY A 44 9.80 5.55 4.95
N LEU A 45 10.33 5.28 3.76
CA LEU A 45 11.73 4.89 3.56
C LEU A 45 12.63 6.12 3.41
N GLU A 46 13.90 5.99 3.80
CA GLU A 46 14.91 7.07 3.67
C GLU A 46 15.64 7.07 2.32
N GLY A 47 15.42 6.04 1.50
CA GLY A 47 16.06 5.87 0.19
C GLY A 47 15.66 4.55 -0.45
N VAL A 48 16.05 4.37 -1.72
CA VAL A 48 15.85 3.12 -2.45
C VAL A 48 16.68 2.00 -1.79
N PRO A 49 16.06 0.88 -1.36
CA PRO A 49 16.78 -0.24 -0.76
C PRO A 49 17.68 -0.93 -1.79
N GLU A 50 18.82 -1.45 -1.34
CA GLU A 50 19.73 -2.23 -2.20
C GLU A 50 19.22 -3.67 -2.35
N GLY A 51 18.72 -4.03 -3.53
CA GLY A 51 18.30 -5.40 -3.86
C GLY A 51 16.79 -5.54 -4.05
N GLU A 52 16.26 -6.73 -3.76
CA GLU A 52 14.82 -7.03 -3.83
C GLU A 52 14.07 -6.33 -2.68
N TRP A 53 12.89 -5.78 -2.98
CA TRP A 53 12.05 -5.11 -2.00
C TRP A 53 10.66 -5.72 -1.95
N LEU A 54 10.25 -6.09 -0.74
CA LEU A 54 8.92 -6.58 -0.44
C LEU A 54 8.20 -5.60 0.48
N CYS A 55 6.97 -5.24 0.13
CA CYS A 55 6.13 -4.45 1.01
C CYS A 55 5.84 -5.21 2.31
N VAL A 56 5.45 -4.49 3.36
CA VAL A 56 5.12 -5.06 4.68
C VAL A 56 4.07 -6.15 4.57
N GLY A 57 3.04 -5.95 3.73
CA GLY A 57 2.03 -6.97 3.47
C GLY A 57 2.64 -8.28 2.95
N CYS A 58 3.46 -8.22 1.90
CA CYS A 58 4.14 -9.40 1.35
C CYS A 58 5.11 -10.05 2.35
N SER A 59 5.84 -9.22 3.12
CA SER A 59 6.77 -9.70 4.15
C SER A 59 6.06 -10.45 5.28
N ASP A 60 4.83 -10.05 5.59
CA ASP A 60 3.98 -10.70 6.60
C ASP A 60 3.10 -11.83 6.02
N GLY A 61 3.28 -12.17 4.74
CA GLY A 61 2.51 -13.22 4.06
C GLY A 61 1.06 -12.83 3.77
N VAL A 62 0.73 -11.54 3.80
CA VAL A 62 -0.55 -11.00 3.35
C VAL A 62 -0.52 -10.90 1.83
N ASP A 63 -1.40 -11.64 1.15
CA ASP A 63 -1.48 -11.61 -0.31
C ASP A 63 -2.23 -10.34 -0.76
N ALA A 64 -1.50 -9.24 -0.92
CA ALA A 64 -2.04 -7.98 -1.41
C ALA A 64 -2.44 -8.04 -2.90
N GLY A 65 -2.04 -9.08 -3.64
CA GLY A 65 -2.26 -9.19 -5.08
C GLY A 65 -3.54 -9.93 -5.47
N LYS A 66 -4.08 -10.78 -4.59
CA LYS A 66 -5.25 -11.61 -4.88
C LYS A 66 -6.31 -11.46 -3.81
N VAL A 67 -7.42 -10.88 -4.23
CA VAL A 67 -8.58 -10.66 -3.39
C VAL A 67 -9.71 -11.47 -3.97
N SER A 68 -9.83 -12.71 -3.52
CA SER A 68 -11.10 -13.40 -3.67
C SER A 68 -11.97 -13.14 -2.44
N LYS A 69 -13.27 -13.34 -2.60
CA LYS A 69 -14.25 -13.16 -1.52
C LYS A 69 -13.92 -14.13 -0.38
N GLY A 70 -13.37 -13.62 0.72
CA GLY A 70 -12.97 -14.41 1.90
C GLY A 70 -11.45 -14.62 2.04
N GLU A 71 -10.61 -13.93 1.27
CA GLU A 71 -9.14 -14.00 1.39
C GLU A 71 -8.51 -12.75 2.05
N PHE A 72 -7.36 -13.00 2.68
CA PHE A 72 -6.55 -12.07 3.47
C PHE A 72 -5.84 -11.05 2.57
N GLY A 73 -6.18 -9.77 2.72
CA GLY A 73 -5.57 -8.67 1.96
C GLY A 73 -6.39 -7.38 2.02
N VAL A 74 -7.10 -7.16 3.12
CA VAL A 74 -8.07 -6.09 3.26
C VAL A 74 -7.64 -5.17 4.39
N CYS A 75 -7.68 -3.88 4.11
CA CYS A 75 -7.36 -2.81 5.05
C CYS A 75 -8.30 -2.86 6.26
N ALA A 76 -7.78 -2.64 7.47
CA ALA A 76 -8.59 -2.51 8.68
C ALA A 76 -9.56 -1.31 8.63
N LEU A 77 -9.26 -0.31 7.80
CA LEU A 77 -10.01 0.95 7.72
C LEU A 77 -10.99 1.01 6.55
N CYS A 78 -10.84 0.14 5.54
CA CYS A 78 -11.72 0.13 4.38
C CYS A 78 -11.87 -1.27 3.77
N PRO A 79 -13.00 -1.57 3.09
CA PRO A 79 -13.21 -2.85 2.45
C PRO A 79 -12.48 -2.98 1.10
N GLN A 80 -11.66 -1.99 0.71
CA GLN A 80 -10.94 -2.03 -0.55
C GLN A 80 -9.71 -2.93 -0.38
N PRO A 81 -9.46 -3.80 -1.37
CA PRO A 81 -8.31 -4.67 -1.29
C PRO A 81 -7.14 -4.20 -2.14
N GLY A 82 -5.99 -4.85 -1.97
CA GLY A 82 -4.73 -4.48 -2.62
C GLY A 82 -4.11 -3.23 -2.02
N GLY A 83 -3.38 -2.45 -2.82
CA GLY A 83 -2.75 -1.19 -2.37
C GLY A 83 -1.56 -1.37 -1.41
N ALA A 84 -1.03 -0.24 -0.95
CA ALA A 84 0.13 -0.20 -0.07
C ALA A 84 -0.29 -0.36 1.39
N LEU A 85 0.05 -1.50 2.00
CA LEU A 85 -0.29 -1.83 3.38
C LEU A 85 0.87 -1.53 4.33
N ALA A 86 0.52 -1.07 5.53
CA ALA A 86 1.37 -0.95 6.69
C ALA A 86 0.76 -1.70 7.88
N ARG A 87 1.60 -2.08 8.86
CA ARG A 87 1.14 -2.67 10.12
C ARG A 87 0.44 -1.61 10.97
N VAL A 88 -0.65 -2.01 11.60
CA VAL A 88 -1.34 -1.23 12.61
C VAL A 88 -0.89 -1.73 13.98
N ASP A 89 -0.29 -0.85 14.80
CA ASP A 89 0.11 -1.14 16.17
C ASP A 89 -0.46 -0.08 17.12
N PRO A 90 -1.35 -0.43 18.07
CA PRO A 90 -1.89 -1.77 18.32
C PRO A 90 -2.84 -2.24 17.20
N PRO A 91 -2.99 -3.56 16.97
CA PRO A 91 -3.91 -4.08 15.97
C PRO A 91 -5.33 -3.59 16.25
N SER A 92 -6.10 -3.29 15.19
CA SER A 92 -7.44 -2.75 15.34
C SER A 92 -8.32 -3.75 16.07
N GLY A 93 -8.81 -3.40 17.26
CA GLY A 93 -9.74 -4.24 18.03
C GLY A 93 -11.18 -4.18 17.53
N TRP A 94 -11.43 -3.61 16.35
CA TRP A 94 -12.77 -3.45 15.80
C TRP A 94 -13.17 -4.67 14.97
N ASP A 95 -14.34 -5.21 15.30
CA ASP A 95 -15.04 -6.21 14.51
C ASP A 95 -15.58 -5.53 13.25
N VAL A 96 -14.72 -5.41 12.24
CA VAL A 96 -15.13 -4.89 10.93
C VAL A 96 -15.86 -5.97 10.16
N SER A 97 -16.92 -5.58 9.44
CA SER A 97 -17.85 -6.50 8.78
C SER A 97 -17.24 -7.36 7.66
N TRP A 98 -15.96 -7.16 7.33
CA TRP A 98 -15.20 -7.91 6.35
C TRP A 98 -14.14 -8.85 6.96
N GLU A 99 -14.26 -9.20 8.26
CA GLU A 99 -13.50 -10.27 8.95
C GLU A 99 -11.98 -10.21 8.76
N THR A 100 -11.39 -9.00 8.81
CA THR A 100 -9.92 -8.87 8.75
C THR A 100 -9.27 -9.08 10.11
N PRO A 101 -8.02 -9.59 10.14
CA PRO A 101 -7.22 -9.67 11.36
C PRO A 101 -6.95 -8.31 12.04
N GLY A 102 -7.24 -7.19 11.37
CA GLY A 102 -7.03 -5.84 11.92
C GLY A 102 -5.56 -5.44 12.07
N THR A 103 -4.64 -6.25 11.54
CA THR A 103 -3.19 -6.07 11.69
C THR A 103 -2.59 -5.13 10.65
N HIS A 104 -3.31 -4.86 9.55
CA HIS A 104 -2.81 -4.07 8.43
C HIS A 104 -3.86 -3.07 7.95
N ALA A 105 -3.41 -1.89 7.55
CA ALA A 105 -4.22 -0.86 6.91
C ALA A 105 -3.47 -0.28 5.72
N HIS A 106 -4.20 0.32 4.78
CA HIS A 106 -3.56 1.12 3.74
C HIS A 106 -2.87 2.31 4.36
N ILE A 107 -1.67 2.62 3.88
CA ILE A 107 -0.95 3.85 4.27
C ILE A 107 -1.82 5.06 3.96
N ALA A 108 -2.41 5.13 2.76
CA ALA A 108 -3.34 6.21 2.40
C ALA A 108 -4.54 6.35 3.35
N CYS A 109 -5.07 5.22 3.87
CA CYS A 109 -6.17 5.27 4.83
C CYS A 109 -5.71 5.73 6.21
N ALA A 110 -4.50 5.36 6.64
CA ALA A 110 -3.91 5.82 7.89
C ALA A 110 -3.61 7.32 7.85
N GLU A 111 -2.99 7.82 6.78
CA GLU A 111 -2.68 9.25 6.58
C GLU A 111 -3.93 10.15 6.58
N CYS A 112 -5.09 9.59 6.21
CA CYS A 112 -6.36 10.31 6.21
C CYS A 112 -7.01 10.41 7.61
N LEU A 113 -6.39 9.83 8.65
CA LEU A 113 -6.86 9.89 10.03
C LEU A 113 -5.84 10.68 10.87
N PRO A 114 -6.15 11.91 11.31
CA PRO A 114 -5.20 12.79 12.01
C PRO A 114 -4.83 12.35 13.44
N GLU A 115 -5.21 11.13 13.82
CA GLU A 115 -5.12 10.55 15.17
C GLU A 115 -4.23 9.30 15.25
N VAL A 116 -3.64 8.88 14.12
CA VAL A 116 -2.57 7.87 14.01
C VAL A 116 -1.21 8.53 13.78
#